data_AF-A0A5E6XK34-F1
#
_entry.id   AF-A0A5E6XK34-F1
#
_cell.length_a   1.000
_cell.length_b   1.000
_cell.length_c   1.000
_cell.angle_alpha   90.00
_cell.angle_beta   90.00
_cell.angle_gamma   90.00
#
_symmetry.space_group_name_H-M   'P 1'
#
loop_
_entity.id
_entity.type
_entity.pdbx_description
1 polymer ?
#
loop_
_entity_poly.entity_id
_entity_poly.type
_entity_poly.pdbx_seq_one_letter_code
_entity_poly.pdbx_strand_id
1 'polypeptide(L)'
;MNKLPQITLAFWVMKICATTLGETAGDLLSMTLNVGYAMSSLILISVFVMTLITQLMAKTYKPLLYWLVILSTSTAGTTMSDFMDRTLGLGYATGSMILIAILLAIFAAWRLSGDSLNVSKVQTFRGEMFYWMAILFSNTLGTALGDYLADDSGLGFAGGALLIGSTIAAVVLLKYFTRISTVVLFWVAFVLTRPFGATLGDLMTKPHEKGGLDFGTIGSSAVLAGILLVMIVGASYAQKRYGKPQVAELT
;
A
#
# COMPACT_ATOMS: atom_id res chain seq x y z
N MET A 1 -8.36 15.45 -16.54
CA MET A 1 -7.26 15.88 -15.65
C MET A 1 -6.88 14.71 -14.76
N ASN A 2 -5.60 14.33 -14.68
CA ASN A 2 -5.19 13.19 -13.86
C ASN A 2 -5.35 13.51 -12.36
N LYS A 3 -5.92 12.56 -11.61
CA LYS A 3 -6.06 12.63 -10.14
C LYS A 3 -5.02 11.79 -9.40
N LEU A 4 -3.99 11.30 -10.10
CA LEU A 4 -3.03 10.33 -9.60
C LEU A 4 -1.60 10.86 -9.72
N PRO A 5 -0.70 10.54 -8.78
CA PRO A 5 0.68 11.02 -8.78
C PRO A 5 1.47 10.56 -10.01
N GLN A 6 2.50 11.34 -10.35
CA GLN A 6 3.55 10.85 -11.24
C GLN A 6 4.37 9.77 -10.53
N ILE A 7 4.67 8.69 -11.26
CA ILE A 7 5.44 7.55 -10.74
C ILE A 7 6.92 7.89 -10.82
N THR A 8 7.42 8.57 -9.79
CA THR A 8 8.85 8.92 -9.62
C THR A 8 9.50 8.05 -8.54
N LEU A 9 10.81 8.18 -8.32
CA LEU A 9 11.48 7.51 -7.19
C LEU A 9 10.86 7.94 -5.84
N ALA A 10 10.50 9.22 -5.70
CA ALA A 10 9.83 9.73 -4.50
C ALA A 10 8.47 9.06 -4.25
N PHE A 11 7.73 8.71 -5.31
CA PHE A 11 6.49 7.95 -5.18
C PHE A 11 6.72 6.60 -4.50
N TRP A 12 7.76 5.86 -4.91
CA TRP A 12 8.06 4.56 -4.32
C TRP A 12 8.51 4.65 -2.86
N VAL A 13 9.33 5.65 -2.53
CA VAL A 13 9.75 5.91 -1.14
C VAL A 13 8.55 6.24 -0.27
N MET A 14 7.71 7.20 -0.68
CA MET A 14 6.49 7.55 0.05
C MET A 14 5.56 6.35 0.20
N LYS A 15 5.47 5.50 -0.82
CA LYS A 15 4.65 4.30 -0.78
C LYS A 15 5.14 3.30 0.26
N ILE A 16 6.44 3.01 0.29
CA ILE A 16 7.03 2.10 1.28
C ILE A 16 6.78 2.67 2.69
N CYS A 17 7.02 3.97 2.90
CA CYS A 17 6.73 4.59 4.20
C CYS A 17 5.23 4.49 4.56
N ALA A 18 4.33 4.71 3.59
CA ALA A 18 2.89 4.62 3.81
C ALA A 18 2.43 3.20 4.16
N THR A 19 2.98 2.18 3.48
CA THR A 19 2.62 0.79 3.74
C THR A 19 3.18 0.29 5.07
N THR A 20 4.44 0.62 5.39
CA THR A 20 5.03 0.32 6.71
C THR A 20 4.28 1.04 7.83
N LEU A 21 3.93 2.32 7.64
CA LEU A 21 3.08 3.03 8.60
C LEU A 21 1.70 2.39 8.74
N GLY A 22 1.10 1.97 7.62
CA GLY A 22 -0.20 1.31 7.61
C GLY A 22 -0.21 0.05 8.47
N GLU A 23 0.84 -0.78 8.37
CA GLU A 23 1.04 -1.97 9.20
C GLU A 23 1.12 -1.61 10.69
N THR A 24 2.10 -0.80 11.03
CA THR A 24 2.38 -0.42 12.42
C THR A 24 1.22 0.31 13.09
N ALA A 25 0.46 1.13 12.35
CA ALA A 25 -0.73 1.80 12.85
C ALA A 25 -1.92 0.85 13.01
N GLY A 26 -2.05 -0.17 12.14
CA GLY A 26 -3.07 -1.21 12.26
C GLY A 26 -2.86 -2.01 13.53
N ASP A 27 -1.63 -2.47 13.74
CA ASP A 27 -1.17 -3.18 14.94
C ASP A 27 -1.26 -2.33 16.21
N LEU A 28 -0.96 -1.05 16.10
CA LEU A 28 -1.13 -0.12 17.21
C LEU A 28 -2.59 -0.12 17.69
N LEU A 29 -3.55 0.00 16.76
CA LEU A 29 -4.96 0.05 17.11
C LEU A 29 -5.48 -1.32 17.60
N SER A 30 -5.15 -2.39 16.87
CA SER A 30 -5.67 -3.72 17.13
C SER A 30 -5.05 -4.37 18.36
N MET A 31 -3.72 -4.34 18.48
CA MET A 31 -2.95 -5.02 19.54
C MET A 31 -2.59 -4.08 20.68
N THR A 32 -1.97 -2.93 20.38
CA THR A 32 -1.37 -2.07 21.42
C THR A 32 -2.44 -1.36 22.24
N LEU A 33 -3.47 -0.83 21.58
CA LEU A 33 -4.64 -0.22 22.23
C LEU A 33 -5.71 -1.25 22.62
N ASN A 34 -5.48 -2.54 22.32
CA ASN A 34 -6.35 -3.66 22.66
C ASN A 34 -7.82 -3.47 22.21
N VAL A 35 -8.05 -2.77 21.10
CA VAL A 35 -9.38 -2.56 20.51
C VAL A 35 -9.89 -3.86 19.84
N GLY A 36 -8.96 -4.75 19.47
CA GLY A 36 -9.24 -6.01 18.82
C GLY A 36 -9.44 -5.88 17.30
N TYR A 37 -9.16 -6.97 16.56
CA TYR A 37 -9.12 -6.95 15.09
C TYR A 37 -10.45 -6.62 14.43
N ALA A 38 -11.57 -7.16 14.96
CA ALA A 38 -12.90 -6.94 14.39
C ALA A 38 -13.32 -5.46 14.47
N MET A 39 -13.23 -4.86 15.66
CA MET A 39 -13.60 -3.47 15.88
C MET A 39 -12.63 -2.51 15.17
N SER A 40 -11.33 -2.80 15.21
CA SER A 40 -10.31 -2.02 14.49
C SER A 40 -10.56 -2.04 12.99
N SER A 41 -10.89 -3.20 12.42
CA SER A 41 -11.26 -3.31 10.99
C SER A 41 -12.47 -2.46 10.65
N LEU A 42 -13.52 -2.48 11.48
CA LEU A 42 -14.74 -1.72 11.24
C LEU A 42 -14.46 -0.20 11.26
N ILE A 43 -13.68 0.27 12.24
CA ILE A 43 -13.27 1.67 12.35
C ILE A 43 -12.42 2.08 11.14
N LEU A 44 -11.38 1.32 10.81
CA LEU A 44 -10.43 1.67 9.76
C LEU A 44 -11.02 1.55 8.35
N ILE A 45 -11.88 0.56 8.11
CA ILE A 45 -12.65 0.46 6.86
C ILE A 45 -13.57 1.68 6.73
N SER A 46 -14.21 2.11 7.82
CA SER A 46 -15.05 3.31 7.80
C SER A 46 -14.25 4.57 7.46
N VAL A 47 -13.05 4.74 8.04
CA VAL A 47 -12.12 5.84 7.70
C VAL A 47 -11.67 5.74 6.23
N PHE A 48 -11.34 4.54 5.75
CA PHE A 48 -10.99 4.31 4.35
C PHE A 48 -12.14 4.68 3.41
N VAL A 49 -13.38 4.26 3.69
CA VAL A 49 -14.54 4.61 2.87
C VAL A 49 -14.75 6.12 2.82
N MET A 50 -14.65 6.82 3.96
CA MET A 50 -14.77 8.28 4.00
C MET A 50 -13.69 8.96 3.15
N THR A 51 -12.42 8.60 3.34
CA THR A 51 -11.32 9.18 2.56
C THR A 51 -11.44 8.86 1.07
N LEU A 52 -11.83 7.62 0.73
CA LEU A 52 -12.07 7.19 -0.65
C LEU A 52 -13.18 8.02 -1.32
N ILE A 53 -14.31 8.21 -0.65
CA ILE A 53 -15.41 9.06 -1.16
C ILE A 53 -14.89 10.48 -1.44
N THR A 54 -14.15 11.07 -0.49
CA THR A 54 -13.59 12.42 -0.71
C THR A 54 -12.64 12.49 -1.89
N GLN A 55 -11.87 11.43 -2.15
CA GLN A 55 -10.96 11.33 -3.29
C GLN A 55 -11.71 11.13 -4.62
N LEU A 56 -12.76 10.31 -4.64
CA LEU A 56 -13.61 10.12 -5.83
C LEU A 56 -14.33 11.42 -6.20
N MET A 57 -14.77 12.19 -5.20
CA MET A 57 -15.41 13.50 -5.39
C MET A 57 -14.44 14.61 -5.80
N ALA A 58 -13.13 14.45 -5.55
CA ALA A 58 -12.14 15.45 -5.91
C ALA A 58 -12.02 15.59 -7.43
N LYS A 59 -12.09 16.83 -7.94
CA LYS A 59 -12.00 17.12 -9.39
C LYS A 59 -10.56 17.21 -9.90
N THR A 60 -9.59 17.38 -9.00
CA THR A 60 -8.17 17.57 -9.30
C THR A 60 -7.28 16.75 -8.38
N TYR A 61 -6.07 16.42 -8.81
CA TYR A 61 -5.10 15.73 -7.98
C TYR A 61 -4.73 16.57 -6.75
N LYS A 62 -5.04 16.03 -5.56
CA LYS A 62 -4.59 16.54 -4.27
C LYS A 62 -3.67 15.50 -3.62
N PRO A 63 -2.35 15.76 -3.53
CA PRO A 63 -1.39 14.81 -2.97
C PRO A 63 -1.80 14.30 -1.58
N LEU A 64 -2.25 15.22 -0.70
CA LEU A 64 -2.66 14.88 0.66
C LEU A 64 -3.83 13.88 0.67
N LEU A 65 -4.88 14.11 -0.12
CA LEU A 65 -6.02 13.19 -0.18
C LEU A 65 -5.61 11.82 -0.72
N TYR A 66 -4.81 11.78 -1.79
CA TYR A 66 -4.33 10.53 -2.36
C TYR A 66 -3.54 9.70 -1.34
N TRP A 67 -2.59 10.32 -0.64
CA TRP A 67 -1.78 9.63 0.37
C TRP A 67 -2.57 9.25 1.61
N LEU A 68 -3.58 10.04 2.00
CA LEU A 68 -4.52 9.66 3.07
C LEU A 68 -5.35 8.43 2.69
N VAL A 69 -5.84 8.35 1.46
CA VAL A 69 -6.52 7.14 1.00
C VAL A 69 -5.56 5.96 1.05
N ILE A 70 -4.36 6.09 0.46
CA ILE A 70 -3.32 5.02 0.47
C ILE A 70 -2.99 4.56 1.90
N LEU A 71 -2.81 5.50 2.84
CA LEU A 71 -2.53 5.17 4.23
C LEU A 71 -3.71 4.44 4.87
N SER A 72 -4.91 5.00 4.78
CA SER A 72 -6.11 4.40 5.38
C SER A 72 -6.45 3.03 4.80
N THR A 73 -6.27 2.82 3.49
CA THR A 73 -6.46 1.49 2.88
C THR A 73 -5.38 0.50 3.32
N SER A 74 -4.16 0.96 3.57
CA SER A 74 -3.09 0.10 4.07
C SER A 74 -3.38 -0.36 5.49
N THR A 75 -3.80 0.56 6.37
CA THR A 75 -4.16 0.25 7.76
C THR A 75 -5.40 -0.63 7.84
N ALA A 76 -6.43 -0.33 7.06
CA ALA A 76 -7.64 -1.16 6.98
C ALA A 76 -7.33 -2.56 6.42
N GLY A 77 -6.45 -2.64 5.43
CA GLY A 77 -5.99 -3.90 4.84
C GLY A 77 -5.30 -4.80 5.86
N THR A 78 -4.41 -4.25 6.70
CA THR A 78 -3.75 -4.98 7.79
C THR A 78 -4.75 -5.61 8.73
N THR A 79 -5.63 -4.79 9.32
CA THR A 79 -6.57 -5.29 10.33
C THR A 79 -7.56 -6.29 9.76
N MET A 80 -7.93 -6.11 8.48
CA MET A 80 -8.81 -7.05 7.79
C MET A 80 -8.11 -8.38 7.52
N SER A 81 -6.81 -8.35 7.18
CA SER A 81 -5.99 -9.56 7.04
C SER A 81 -5.92 -10.30 8.37
N ASP A 82 -5.51 -9.61 9.44
CA ASP A 82 -5.43 -10.20 10.77
C ASP A 82 -6.76 -10.77 11.26
N PHE A 83 -7.86 -10.05 10.99
CA PHE A 83 -9.19 -10.54 11.34
C PHE A 83 -9.50 -11.84 10.59
N MET A 84 -9.21 -11.89 9.30
CA MET A 84 -9.47 -13.06 8.46
C MET A 84 -8.60 -14.26 8.85
N ASP A 85 -7.31 -14.03 9.07
CA ASP A 85 -6.34 -15.11 9.28
C ASP A 85 -6.34 -15.58 10.74
N ARG A 86 -6.38 -14.66 11.70
CA ARG A 86 -6.27 -14.96 13.14
C ARG A 86 -7.62 -15.11 13.83
N THR A 87 -8.62 -14.26 13.51
CA THR A 87 -9.92 -14.29 14.22
C THR A 87 -10.91 -15.27 13.58
N LEU A 88 -11.00 -15.30 12.25
CA LEU A 88 -11.82 -16.29 11.53
C LEU A 88 -11.12 -17.66 11.40
N GLY A 89 -9.81 -17.72 11.71
CA GLY A 89 -9.04 -18.96 11.75
C GLY A 89 -8.76 -19.57 10.38
N LEU A 90 -8.77 -18.77 9.31
CA LEU A 90 -8.47 -19.25 7.95
C LEU A 90 -6.99 -19.61 7.77
N GLY A 91 -6.11 -18.98 8.56
CA GLY A 91 -4.66 -19.10 8.43
C GLY A 91 -4.10 -18.38 7.21
N TYR A 92 -2.84 -17.94 7.31
CA TYR A 92 -2.23 -17.03 6.34
C TYR A 92 -2.10 -17.60 4.93
N ALA A 93 -1.84 -18.90 4.79
CA ALA A 93 -1.75 -19.56 3.50
C ALA A 93 -3.09 -19.51 2.74
N THR A 94 -4.18 -19.92 3.40
CA THR A 94 -5.52 -19.94 2.81
C THR A 94 -6.01 -18.52 2.54
N GLY A 95 -5.82 -17.61 3.49
CA GLY A 95 -6.16 -16.20 3.35
C GLY A 95 -5.45 -15.56 2.14
N SER A 96 -4.15 -15.78 2.02
CA SER A 96 -3.36 -15.31 0.88
C SER A 96 -3.86 -15.87 -0.45
N MET A 97 -4.17 -17.17 -0.54
CA MET A 97 -4.69 -17.78 -1.77
C MET A 97 -6.04 -17.18 -2.19
N ILE A 98 -6.95 -16.98 -1.25
CA ILE A 98 -8.26 -16.34 -1.50
C ILE A 98 -8.05 -14.91 -2.02
N LEU A 99 -7.18 -14.14 -1.37
CA LEU A 99 -6.91 -12.75 -1.74
C LEU A 99 -6.21 -12.65 -3.10
N ILE A 100 -5.31 -13.57 -3.45
CA ILE A 100 -4.72 -13.68 -4.80
C ILE A 100 -5.82 -13.91 -5.84
N ALA A 101 -6.73 -14.87 -5.59
CA ALA A 101 -7.81 -15.18 -6.52
C ALA A 101 -8.74 -13.97 -6.75
N ILE A 102 -9.11 -13.27 -5.67
CA ILE A 102 -9.94 -12.05 -5.76
C ILE A 102 -9.20 -10.95 -6.53
N LEU A 103 -7.92 -10.73 -6.23
CA LEU A 103 -7.12 -9.70 -6.90
C LEU A 103 -6.98 -9.98 -8.40
N LEU A 104 -6.77 -11.23 -8.79
CA LEU A 104 -6.74 -11.66 -10.20
C LEU A 104 -8.11 -11.46 -10.87
N ALA A 105 -9.21 -11.77 -10.17
CA ALA A 105 -10.56 -11.54 -10.68
C ALA A 105 -10.84 -10.03 -10.90
N ILE A 106 -10.37 -9.16 -9.99
CA ILE A 106 -10.48 -7.70 -10.14
C ILE A 106 -9.70 -7.23 -11.37
N PHE A 107 -8.45 -7.69 -11.56
CA PHE A 107 -7.66 -7.33 -12.73
C PHE A 107 -8.28 -7.84 -14.04
N ALA A 108 -8.84 -9.05 -14.03
CA ALA A 108 -9.53 -9.61 -15.18
C ALA A 108 -10.79 -8.80 -15.51
N ALA A 109 -11.65 -8.51 -14.53
CA ALA A 109 -12.85 -7.69 -14.70
C ALA A 109 -12.51 -6.28 -15.18
N TRP A 110 -11.45 -5.67 -14.63
CA TRP A 110 -10.96 -4.36 -15.08
C TRP A 110 -10.44 -4.41 -16.53
N ARG A 111 -9.71 -5.47 -16.90
CA ARG A 111 -9.24 -5.64 -18.27
C ARG A 111 -10.39 -5.80 -19.28
N LEU A 112 -11.47 -6.47 -18.86
CA LEU A 112 -12.68 -6.68 -19.64
C LEU A 112 -13.59 -5.45 -19.71
N SER A 113 -13.53 -4.53 -18.74
CA SER A 113 -14.33 -3.29 -18.76
C SER A 113 -13.93 -2.32 -19.88
N GLY A 114 -12.76 -2.53 -20.48
CA GLY A 114 -12.20 -1.65 -21.52
C GLY A 114 -11.50 -0.41 -20.96
N ASP A 115 -11.53 -0.20 -19.64
CA ASP A 115 -10.76 0.88 -18.99
C ASP A 115 -9.26 0.56 -19.00
N SER A 116 -8.43 1.61 -19.01
CA SER A 116 -6.97 1.43 -19.02
C SER A 116 -6.46 1.01 -17.65
N LEU A 117 -5.70 -0.09 -17.60
CA LEU A 117 -4.90 -0.48 -16.43
C LEU A 117 -3.75 0.51 -16.13
N ASN A 118 -3.52 1.48 -17.01
CA ASN A 118 -2.51 2.50 -16.81
C ASN A 118 -3.04 3.57 -15.85
N VAL A 119 -2.43 3.62 -14.66
CA VAL A 119 -2.69 4.59 -13.58
C VAL A 119 -2.67 6.04 -14.07
N SER A 120 -1.86 6.39 -15.07
CA SER A 120 -1.81 7.75 -15.61
C SER A 120 -2.94 8.08 -16.59
N LYS A 121 -3.83 7.14 -16.90
CA LYS A 121 -4.94 7.29 -17.85
C LYS A 121 -6.30 6.94 -17.24
N VAL A 122 -6.35 6.61 -15.95
CA VAL A 122 -7.61 6.37 -15.24
C VAL A 122 -8.33 7.71 -15.06
N GLN A 123 -9.40 7.91 -15.83
CA GLN A 123 -10.21 9.13 -15.84
C GLN A 123 -11.70 8.87 -15.64
N THR A 124 -12.12 7.60 -15.68
CA THR A 124 -13.51 7.18 -15.50
C THR A 124 -13.75 6.79 -14.04
N PHE A 125 -14.96 7.05 -13.54
CA PHE A 125 -15.34 6.62 -12.19
C PHE A 125 -15.21 5.10 -12.00
N ARG A 126 -15.57 4.32 -13.04
CA ARG A 126 -15.42 2.86 -13.05
C ARG A 126 -13.95 2.45 -12.93
N GLY A 127 -13.06 3.07 -13.70
CA GLY A 127 -11.62 2.82 -13.59
C GLY A 127 -11.05 3.22 -12.23
N GLU A 128 -11.49 4.34 -11.65
CA GLU A 128 -11.10 4.75 -10.29
C GLU A 128 -11.55 3.71 -9.25
N MET A 129 -12.76 3.17 -9.36
CA MET A 129 -13.24 2.10 -8.47
C MET A 129 -12.39 0.83 -8.59
N PHE A 130 -12.10 0.35 -9.81
CA PHE A 130 -11.24 -0.83 -10.00
C PHE A 130 -9.84 -0.60 -9.42
N TYR A 131 -9.28 0.60 -9.61
CA TYR A 131 -7.99 0.98 -9.04
C TYR A 131 -7.99 0.87 -7.51
N TRP A 132 -8.98 1.45 -6.83
CA TRP A 132 -9.04 1.44 -5.37
C TRP A 132 -9.39 0.06 -4.80
N MET A 133 -10.24 -0.72 -5.48
CA MET A 133 -10.50 -2.11 -5.10
C MET A 133 -9.24 -2.97 -5.22
N ALA A 134 -8.50 -2.85 -6.33
CA ALA A 134 -7.24 -3.56 -6.51
C ALA A 134 -6.23 -3.19 -5.43
N ILE A 135 -6.15 -1.92 -5.02
CA ILE A 135 -5.29 -1.50 -3.91
C ILE A 135 -5.74 -2.11 -2.59
N LEU A 136 -7.03 -2.06 -2.25
CA LEU A 136 -7.53 -2.60 -0.99
C LEU A 136 -7.18 -4.08 -0.85
N PHE A 137 -7.54 -4.90 -1.85
CA PHE A 137 -7.26 -6.34 -1.80
C PHE A 137 -5.77 -6.64 -1.91
N SER A 138 -4.99 -5.83 -2.65
CA SER A 138 -3.54 -5.93 -2.64
C SER A 138 -2.94 -5.60 -1.28
N ASN A 139 -3.56 -4.68 -0.52
CA ASN A 139 -3.09 -4.30 0.80
C ASN A 139 -3.33 -5.41 1.82
N THR A 140 -4.54 -5.97 1.82
CA THR A 140 -4.88 -7.14 2.65
C THR A 140 -4.00 -8.33 2.26
N LEU A 141 -3.83 -8.62 0.96
CA LEU A 141 -2.95 -9.69 0.49
C LEU A 141 -1.52 -9.50 0.96
N GLY A 142 -1.02 -8.26 0.89
CA GLY A 142 0.36 -8.00 1.26
C GLY A 142 0.62 -8.23 2.75
N THR A 143 -0.31 -7.92 3.64
CA THR A 143 -0.17 -8.29 5.06
C THR A 143 -0.25 -9.80 5.23
N ALA A 144 -1.28 -10.48 4.70
CA ALA A 144 -1.40 -11.94 4.79
C ALA A 144 -0.16 -12.68 4.29
N LEU A 145 0.37 -12.27 3.14
CA LEU A 145 1.55 -12.87 2.53
C LEU A 145 2.83 -12.52 3.28
N GLY A 146 2.93 -11.29 3.82
CA GLY A 146 4.04 -10.87 4.65
C GLY A 146 4.13 -11.70 5.93
N ASP A 147 3.02 -11.83 6.63
CA ASP A 147 2.89 -12.66 7.84
C ASP A 147 3.12 -14.14 7.52
N TYR A 148 2.57 -14.66 6.43
CA TYR A 148 2.83 -16.03 5.99
C TYR A 148 4.33 -16.30 5.81
N LEU A 149 5.04 -15.37 5.14
CA LEU A 149 6.47 -15.51 4.93
C LEU A 149 7.25 -15.40 6.24
N ALA A 150 6.81 -14.57 7.17
CA ALA A 150 7.49 -14.40 8.45
C ALA A 150 7.26 -15.57 9.41
N ASP A 151 6.00 -15.93 9.64
CA ASP A 151 5.58 -16.84 10.71
C ASP A 151 5.53 -18.31 10.26
N ASP A 152 4.98 -18.59 9.07
CA ASP A 152 4.67 -19.95 8.64
C ASP A 152 5.75 -20.56 7.72
N SER A 153 6.44 -19.73 6.93
CA SER A 153 7.42 -20.23 5.94
C SER A 153 8.79 -20.58 6.53
N GLY A 154 9.06 -20.16 7.77
CA GLY A 154 10.36 -20.33 8.44
C GLY A 154 11.45 -19.34 8.02
N LEU A 155 11.13 -18.35 7.17
CA LEU A 155 12.07 -17.30 6.74
C LEU A 155 12.27 -16.19 7.79
N GLY A 156 11.30 -15.99 8.68
CA GLY A 156 11.27 -14.86 9.60
C GLY A 156 11.10 -13.51 8.90
N PHE A 157 10.94 -12.43 9.69
CA PHE A 157 10.69 -11.09 9.14
C PHE A 157 11.82 -10.60 8.22
N ALA A 158 13.08 -10.78 8.62
CA ALA A 158 14.23 -10.36 7.81
C ALA A 158 14.37 -11.17 6.51
N GLY A 159 14.16 -12.49 6.55
CA GLY A 159 14.19 -13.34 5.37
C GLY A 159 13.05 -13.02 4.40
N GLY A 160 11.83 -12.79 4.92
CA GLY A 160 10.69 -12.33 4.13
C GLY A 160 10.95 -10.99 3.45
N ALA A 161 11.45 -10.00 4.19
CA ALA A 161 11.80 -8.69 3.64
C ALA A 161 12.88 -8.77 2.55
N LEU A 162 13.91 -9.60 2.72
CA LEU A 162 14.95 -9.83 1.73
C LEU A 162 14.42 -10.54 0.47
N LEU A 163 13.57 -11.55 0.62
CA LEU A 163 12.96 -12.27 -0.50
C LEU A 163 12.06 -11.34 -1.33
N ILE A 164 11.21 -10.56 -0.68
CA ILE A 164 10.31 -9.64 -1.41
C ILE A 164 11.14 -8.49 -2.02
N GLY A 165 12.10 -7.95 -1.27
CA GLY A 165 12.99 -6.89 -1.75
C GLY A 165 13.81 -7.30 -2.97
N SER A 166 14.38 -8.51 -2.97
CA SER A 166 15.08 -9.07 -4.13
C SER A 166 14.15 -9.33 -5.32
N THR A 167 12.91 -9.74 -5.07
CA THR A 167 11.88 -9.89 -6.12
C THR A 167 11.53 -8.54 -6.75
N ILE A 168 11.37 -7.47 -5.94
CA ILE A 168 11.17 -6.11 -6.45
C ILE A 168 12.38 -5.67 -7.28
N ALA A 169 13.61 -5.94 -6.81
CA ALA A 169 14.82 -5.63 -7.57
C ALA A 169 14.85 -6.38 -8.92
N ALA A 170 14.45 -7.66 -8.95
CA ALA A 170 14.31 -8.42 -10.18
C ALA A 170 13.28 -7.81 -11.13
N VAL A 171 12.13 -7.33 -10.63
CA VAL A 171 11.13 -6.62 -11.44
C VAL A 171 11.71 -5.33 -12.04
N VAL A 172 12.52 -4.60 -11.28
CA VAL A 172 13.23 -3.42 -11.77
C VAL A 172 14.24 -3.81 -12.85
N LEU A 173 15.01 -4.88 -12.68
CA LEU A 173 15.93 -5.38 -13.70
C LEU A 173 15.17 -5.78 -14.98
N LEU A 174 14.07 -6.53 -14.85
CA LEU A 174 13.22 -6.92 -15.99
C LEU A 174 12.73 -5.69 -16.77
N LYS A 175 12.46 -4.56 -16.11
CA LYS A 175 12.10 -3.31 -16.79
C LYS A 175 13.19 -2.79 -17.72
N TYR A 176 14.47 -3.01 -17.40
CA TYR A 176 15.60 -2.55 -18.23
C TYR A 176 16.05 -3.58 -19.26
N PHE A 177 15.87 -4.87 -18.97
CA PHE A 177 16.37 -5.97 -19.81
C PHE A 177 15.32 -6.63 -20.70
N THR A 178 14.02 -6.34 -20.51
CA THR A 178 12.94 -7.00 -21.28
C THR A 178 11.97 -6.01 -21.92
N ARG A 179 11.18 -6.51 -22.87
CA ARG A 179 10.09 -5.76 -23.53
C ARG A 179 8.72 -5.97 -22.85
N ILE A 180 8.71 -6.45 -21.61
CA ILE A 180 7.47 -6.66 -20.85
C ILE A 180 6.77 -5.30 -20.65
N SER A 181 5.44 -5.29 -20.71
CA SER A 181 4.65 -4.07 -20.53
C SER A 181 4.99 -3.38 -19.21
N THR A 182 5.34 -2.09 -19.29
CA THR A 182 5.61 -1.26 -18.10
C THR A 182 4.42 -1.21 -17.14
N VAL A 183 3.19 -1.35 -17.65
CA VAL A 183 1.98 -1.39 -16.82
C VAL A 183 1.94 -2.66 -15.96
N VAL A 184 2.31 -3.81 -16.53
CA VAL A 184 2.35 -5.09 -15.80
C VAL A 184 3.45 -5.05 -14.74
N LEU A 185 4.66 -4.64 -15.11
CA LEU A 185 5.78 -4.51 -14.16
C LEU A 185 5.46 -3.52 -13.04
N PHE A 186 4.77 -2.43 -13.36
CA PHE A 186 4.27 -1.49 -12.36
C PHE A 186 3.34 -2.17 -11.37
N TRP A 187 2.33 -2.91 -11.83
CA TRP A 187 1.37 -3.57 -10.94
C TRP A 187 2.03 -4.65 -10.09
N VAL A 188 2.96 -5.42 -10.65
CA VAL A 188 3.72 -6.42 -9.88
C VAL A 188 4.54 -5.73 -8.79
N ALA A 189 5.33 -4.71 -9.12
CA ALA A 189 6.09 -3.95 -8.12
C ALA A 189 5.15 -3.28 -7.10
N PHE A 190 4.03 -2.74 -7.56
CA PHE A 190 3.03 -2.11 -6.71
C PHE A 190 2.45 -3.10 -5.70
N VAL A 191 2.06 -4.30 -6.13
CA VAL A 191 1.52 -5.33 -5.22
C VAL A 191 2.61 -5.78 -4.24
N LEU A 192 3.84 -6.03 -4.70
CA LEU A 192 4.96 -6.51 -3.88
C LEU A 192 5.46 -5.49 -2.84
N THR A 193 5.31 -4.19 -3.08
CA THR A 193 5.69 -3.18 -2.07
C THR A 193 4.86 -3.22 -0.79
N ARG A 194 3.67 -3.83 -0.81
CA ARG A 194 2.88 -4.01 0.42
C ARG A 194 3.48 -5.08 1.35
N PRO A 195 3.65 -6.35 0.93
CA PRO A 195 4.24 -7.37 1.79
C PRO A 195 5.66 -6.98 2.21
N PHE A 196 6.40 -6.26 1.36
CA PHE A 196 7.68 -5.66 1.77
C PHE A 196 7.52 -4.67 2.92
N GLY A 197 6.55 -3.75 2.82
CA GLY A 197 6.29 -2.77 3.87
C GLY A 197 5.77 -3.39 5.18
N ALA A 198 4.98 -4.46 5.09
CA ALA A 198 4.47 -5.22 6.24
C ALA A 198 5.62 -5.92 6.97
N THR A 199 6.37 -6.79 6.27
CA THR A 199 7.54 -7.48 6.82
C THR A 199 8.59 -6.53 7.40
N LEU A 200 8.81 -5.37 6.77
CA LEU A 200 9.69 -4.32 7.32
C LEU A 200 9.11 -3.68 8.60
N GLY A 201 7.81 -3.42 8.63
CA GLY A 201 7.12 -2.85 9.80
C GLY A 201 7.16 -3.80 11.00
N ASP A 202 6.91 -5.08 10.75
CA ASP A 202 7.02 -6.11 11.78
C ASP A 202 8.45 -6.34 12.23
N LEU A 203 9.40 -6.35 11.29
CA LEU A 203 10.83 -6.40 11.63
C LEU A 203 11.21 -5.24 12.56
N MET A 204 10.65 -4.04 12.38
CA MET A 204 10.93 -2.91 13.26
C MET A 204 10.23 -3.02 14.62
N THR A 205 8.99 -3.49 14.65
CA THR A 205 8.11 -3.35 15.82
C THR A 205 8.02 -4.58 16.71
N LYS A 206 8.16 -5.79 16.17
CA LYS A 206 7.98 -7.03 16.93
C LYS A 206 9.18 -7.32 17.85
N PRO A 207 8.98 -8.12 18.91
CA PRO A 207 10.07 -8.51 19.83
C PRO A 207 11.17 -9.33 19.16
N HIS A 208 12.37 -9.30 19.75
CA HIS A 208 13.52 -10.09 19.29
C HIS A 208 13.25 -11.60 19.24
N GLU A 209 12.42 -12.13 20.13
CA GLU A 209 12.04 -13.56 20.15
C GLU A 209 11.31 -14.01 18.87
N LYS A 210 10.63 -13.07 18.19
CA LYS A 210 9.98 -13.31 16.90
C LYS A 210 10.84 -12.88 15.70
N GLY A 211 12.08 -12.44 15.95
CA GLY A 211 13.00 -11.96 14.91
C GLY A 211 12.83 -10.48 14.54
N GLY A 212 12.13 -9.69 15.37
CA GLY A 212 12.04 -8.23 15.22
C GLY A 212 13.13 -7.46 15.96
N LEU A 213 13.15 -6.14 15.80
CA LEU A 213 14.13 -5.20 16.38
C LEU A 213 13.64 -4.53 17.67
N ASP A 214 12.39 -4.79 18.06
CA ASP A 214 11.77 -4.33 19.31
C ASP A 214 11.79 -2.79 19.51
N PHE A 215 11.70 -2.01 18.42
CA PHE A 215 11.58 -0.54 18.51
C PHE A 215 10.20 -0.06 19.00
N GLY A 216 9.25 -0.99 19.14
CA GLY A 216 7.89 -0.71 19.56
C GLY A 216 7.02 -0.07 18.47
N THR A 217 5.71 -0.32 18.56
CA THR A 217 4.70 0.14 17.60
C THR A 217 4.52 1.66 17.63
N ILE A 218 4.49 2.27 18.81
CA ILE A 218 4.26 3.72 18.99
C ILE A 218 5.41 4.54 18.37
N GLY A 219 6.66 4.21 18.72
CA GLY A 219 7.84 4.93 18.24
C GLY A 219 8.03 4.81 16.73
N SER A 220 7.93 3.58 16.21
CA SER A 220 8.05 3.31 14.78
C SER A 220 6.96 4.01 13.96
N SER A 221 5.70 3.95 14.42
CA SER A 221 4.58 4.65 13.77
C SER A 221 4.78 6.16 13.75
N ALA A 222 5.24 6.76 14.86
CA ALA A 222 5.45 8.20 14.95
C ALA A 222 6.55 8.70 13.99
N VAL A 223 7.67 7.97 13.89
CA VAL A 223 8.76 8.30 12.97
C VAL A 223 8.31 8.19 11.51
N LEU A 224 7.64 7.08 11.15
CA LEU A 224 7.13 6.86 9.80
C LEU A 224 6.08 7.91 9.40
N ALA A 225 5.19 8.27 10.34
CA ALA A 225 4.23 9.35 10.14
C ALA A 225 4.90 10.70 9.93
N GLY A 226 5.95 11.01 10.70
CA GLY A 226 6.76 12.23 10.53
C GLY A 226 7.41 12.32 9.15
N ILE A 227 8.07 11.24 8.71
CA ILE A 227 8.69 11.16 7.38
C ILE A 227 7.65 11.34 6.27
N LEU A 228 6.50 10.65 6.38
CA LEU A 228 5.42 10.75 5.41
C LEU A 228 4.88 12.18 5.33
N LEU A 229 4.65 12.83 6.48
CA LEU A 229 4.14 14.19 6.55
C LEU A 229 5.11 15.18 5.90
N VAL A 230 6.41 15.09 6.20
CA VAL A 230 7.45 15.93 5.58
C VAL A 230 7.47 15.74 4.06
N MET A 231 7.40 14.50 3.59
CA MET A 231 7.40 14.19 2.16
C MET A 231 6.13 14.72 1.46
N ILE A 232 4.95 14.59 2.09
CA ILE A 232 3.68 15.10 1.54
C ILE A 232 3.67 16.63 1.50
N VAL A 233 4.15 17.30 2.56
CA VAL A 233 4.28 18.76 2.60
C VAL A 233 5.28 19.24 1.55
N GLY A 234 6.42 18.57 1.42
CA GLY A 234 7.43 18.84 0.40
C GLY A 234 6.87 18.67 -1.02
N ALA A 235 6.15 17.58 -1.29
CA ALA A 235 5.51 17.34 -2.57
C ALA A 235 4.42 18.39 -2.89
N SER A 236 3.62 18.76 -1.89
CA SER A 236 2.58 19.80 -2.02
C SER A 236 3.20 21.18 -2.27
N TYR A 237 4.32 21.49 -1.62
CA TYR A 237 5.08 22.71 -1.82
C TYR A 237 5.72 22.75 -3.22
N ALA A 238 6.37 21.66 -3.64
CA ALA A 238 6.94 21.54 -4.98
C ALA A 238 5.86 21.69 -6.07
N GLN A 239 4.68 21.09 -5.88
CA GLN A 239 3.55 21.25 -6.79
C GLN A 239 3.08 22.71 -6.87
N LYS A 240 3.01 23.44 -5.74
CA LYS A 240 2.66 24.87 -5.74
C LYS A 240 3.73 25.76 -6.38
N ARG A 241 5.01 25.42 -6.20
CA ARG A 241 6.16 26.23 -6.63
C ARG A 241 6.53 26.00 -8.10
N TYR A 242 6.45 24.76 -8.57
CA TYR A 242 6.81 24.36 -9.93
C TYR A 242 5.61 24.00 -10.82
N GLY A 243 4.39 23.97 -10.27
CA GLY A 243 3.15 23.73 -11.02
C GLY A 243 2.45 24.99 -11.53
N LYS A 244 3.05 26.18 -11.37
CA LYS A 244 2.68 27.31 -12.22
C LYS A 244 3.28 27.07 -13.61
N PRO A 245 2.52 27.24 -14.71
CA PRO A 245 3.14 27.26 -16.02
C PRO A 245 4.19 28.36 -16.01
N GLN A 246 5.44 28.03 -16.33
CA GLN A 246 6.32 29.03 -16.92
C GLN A 246 5.62 29.49 -18.20
N VAL A 247 4.86 30.58 -18.10
CA VAL A 247 4.69 31.47 -19.24
C VAL A 247 6.07 32.10 -19.40
N ALA A 248 6.97 31.36 -20.04
CA ALA A 248 8.11 31.97 -20.67
C ALA A 248 7.51 32.77 -21.82
N GLU A 249 7.42 34.08 -21.61
CA GLU A 249 7.37 35.05 -22.70
C GLU A 249 8.43 34.64 -23.73
N LEU A 250 7.97 34.30 -24.93
CA LEU A 250 8.79 34.41 -26.13
C LEU A 250 8.03 35.37 -27.04
N THR A 251 8.40 36.63 -26.88
CA THR A 251 8.33 37.67 -27.90
C THR A 251 9.18 37.26 -29.10
#